data_AF-A0A353BVR9-F1
#
_entry.id   AF-A0A353BVR9-F1
#
_cell.length_a   1.000
_cell.length_b   1.000
_cell.length_c   1.000
_cell.angle_alpha   90.00
_cell.angle_beta   90.00
_cell.angle_gamma   90.00
#
_symmetry.space_group_name_H-M   'P 1'
#
loop_
_entity.id
_entity.type
_entity.pdbx_description
1 polymer ?
#
loop_
_entity_poly.entity_id
_entity_poly.type
_entity_poly.pdbx_seq_one_letter_code
_entity_poly.pdbx_strand_id
1 'polypeptide(L)'
;MADLVITAKEVKGHCSAGIKEGDQFVLRGANISLSESDRICSFALANLYPVIFAARLGHDIKDLGLTQRTVQCIDPGPPESSGGTVLFEIKALK
;
A
#
# COMPACT_ATOMS: atom_id res chain seq x y z
N MET A 1 -1.29 16.90 8.03
CA MET A 1 -1.41 15.56 7.43
C MET A 1 -0.28 14.72 7.96
N ALA A 2 -0.56 13.50 8.42
CA ALA A 2 0.49 12.59 8.83
C ALA A 2 1.34 12.15 7.63
N ASP A 3 2.65 12.04 7.83
CA ASP A 3 3.49 11.30 6.90
C ASP A 3 3.20 9.81 7.05
N LEU A 4 3.28 9.05 5.95
CA LEU A 4 2.94 7.63 5.95
C LEU A 4 4.08 6.80 5.39
N VAL A 5 4.25 5.60 5.94
CA VAL A 5 4.99 4.50 5.32
C VAL A 5 4.01 3.43 4.88
N ILE A 6 4.17 2.98 3.64
CA ILE A 6 3.40 1.91 3.04
C ILE A 6 4.38 0.78 2.71
N THR A 7 4.14 -0.41 3.25
CA THR A 7 5.06 -1.56 3.11
C THR A 7 4.34 -2.74 2.47
N ALA A 8 4.93 -3.36 1.46
CA ALA A 8 4.47 -4.63 0.92
C ALA A 8 4.68 -5.73 1.97
N LYS A 9 3.61 -6.09 2.68
CA LYS A 9 3.65 -7.03 3.80
C LYS A 9 3.68 -8.49 3.34
N GLU A 10 2.99 -8.78 2.24
CA GLU A 10 2.89 -10.13 1.68
C GLU A 10 2.74 -10.04 0.16
N VAL A 11 3.43 -10.94 -0.56
CA VAL A 11 3.27 -11.13 -2.01
C VAL A 11 2.87 -12.57 -2.26
N LYS A 12 1.61 -12.79 -2.68
CA LYS A 12 1.11 -14.12 -3.05
C LYS A 12 1.24 -14.30 -4.55
N GLY A 13 2.03 -15.28 -4.98
CA GLY A 13 2.31 -15.51 -6.41
C GLY A 13 3.40 -14.57 -6.92
N HIS A 14 3.16 -13.89 -8.05
CA HIS A 14 4.12 -12.99 -8.67
C HIS A 14 3.53 -11.61 -8.94
N CYS A 15 4.24 -10.54 -8.55
CA CYS A 15 3.87 -9.18 -8.92
C CYS A 15 4.57 -8.74 -10.23
N SER A 16 3.80 -8.45 -11.28
CA SER A 16 4.34 -7.99 -12.58
C SER A 16 5.02 -6.63 -12.53
N ALA A 17 4.71 -5.79 -11.53
CA ALA A 17 5.43 -4.54 -11.28
C ALA A 17 6.78 -4.76 -10.56
N GLY A 18 7.11 -6.00 -10.21
CA GLY A 18 8.36 -6.35 -9.55
C GLY A 18 8.42 -6.00 -8.06
N ILE A 19 7.28 -5.68 -7.44
CA ILE A 19 7.17 -5.46 -5.98
C ILE A 19 7.52 -6.75 -5.24
N LYS A 20 8.34 -6.64 -4.20
CA LYS A 20 8.74 -7.74 -3.33
C LYS A 20 8.26 -7.50 -1.90
N GLU A 21 8.17 -8.58 -1.11
CA GLU A 21 7.94 -8.45 0.33
C GLU A 21 9.03 -7.59 0.97
N GLY A 22 8.61 -6.63 1.80
CA GLY A 22 9.48 -5.65 2.43
C GLY A 22 9.71 -4.37 1.63
N ASP A 23 9.43 -4.34 0.31
CA ASP A 23 9.49 -3.09 -0.47
C ASP A 23 8.55 -2.07 0.18
N GLN A 24 9.02 -0.82 0.29
CA GLN A 24 8.24 0.25 0.88
C GLN A 24 8.24 1.51 0.02
N PHE A 25 7.25 2.37 0.27
CA PHE A 25 7.31 3.76 -0.18
C PHE A 25 6.77 4.70 0.91
N VAL A 26 7.32 5.91 0.92
CA VAL A 26 7.07 6.90 1.97
C VAL A 26 6.41 8.14 1.38
N LEU A 27 5.32 8.59 2.00
CA LEU A 27 4.64 9.82 1.67
C LEU A 27 5.02 10.92 2.65
N ARG A 28 5.72 11.95 2.15
CA ARG A 28 6.13 13.16 2.89
C ARG A 28 5.33 14.36 2.40
N GLY A 29 4.41 14.88 3.21
CA GLY A 29 3.51 15.95 2.74
C GLY A 29 2.77 15.52 1.46
N ALA A 30 2.66 16.34 0.43
CA ALA A 30 1.99 15.93 -0.82
C ALA A 30 2.81 14.98 -1.72
N ASN A 31 4.07 14.71 -1.36
CA ASN A 31 5.03 14.05 -2.24
C ASN A 31 5.34 12.61 -1.82
N ILE A 32 5.77 11.80 -2.79
CA ILE A 32 6.43 10.52 -2.53
C ILE A 32 7.93 10.78 -2.37
N SER A 33 8.52 10.30 -1.29
CA SER A 33 9.95 10.44 -1.01
C SER A 33 10.75 9.42 -1.83
N LEU A 34 11.36 9.87 -2.92
CA LEU A 34 12.12 8.98 -3.81
C LEU A 34 13.34 8.34 -3.13
N SER A 35 13.94 9.00 -2.13
CA SER A 35 15.09 8.48 -1.39
C SER A 35 14.74 7.46 -0.32
N GLU A 36 13.47 7.43 0.13
CA GLU A 36 12.98 6.54 1.18
C GLU A 36 12.08 5.42 0.61
N SER A 37 11.97 5.32 -0.71
CA SER A 37 11.07 4.40 -1.40
C SER A 37 11.84 3.45 -2.31
N ASP A 38 11.39 2.20 -2.36
CA ASP A 38 11.83 1.18 -3.29
C ASP A 38 11.01 1.30 -4.60
N ARG A 39 10.14 0.32 -4.85
CA ARG A 39 9.27 0.28 -6.02
C ARG A 39 7.89 0.81 -5.68
N ILE A 40 7.35 1.61 -6.59
CA ILE A 40 5.99 2.16 -6.48
C ILE A 40 5.20 1.66 -7.68
N CYS A 41 4.09 0.97 -7.41
CA CYS A 41 3.16 0.53 -8.44
C CYS A 41 1.99 1.51 -8.53
N SER A 42 1.88 2.24 -9.64
CA SER A 42 0.78 3.18 -9.87
C SER A 42 -0.60 2.51 -9.83
N PHE A 43 -0.70 1.25 -10.27
CA PHE A 43 -1.93 0.47 -10.19
C PHE A 43 -2.31 0.09 -8.76
N ALA A 44 -1.33 -0.18 -7.89
CA ALA A 44 -1.60 -0.45 -6.47
C ALA A 44 -2.20 0.79 -5.79
N LEU A 45 -1.70 1.99 -6.13
CA LEU A 45 -2.17 3.25 -5.54
C LEU A 45 -3.69 3.45 -5.68
N ALA A 46 -4.31 2.94 -6.74
CA ALA A 46 -5.76 3.04 -6.94
C ALA A 46 -6.56 2.50 -5.73
N ASN A 47 -6.16 1.34 -5.19
CA ASN A 47 -6.80 0.76 -4.00
C ASN A 47 -6.27 1.34 -2.69
N LEU A 48 -5.01 1.80 -2.67
CA LEU A 48 -4.40 2.34 -1.45
C LEU A 48 -4.91 3.74 -1.10
N TYR A 49 -5.27 4.56 -2.10
CA TYR A 49 -5.58 5.98 -1.88
C TYR A 49 -6.70 6.24 -0.86
N PRO A 50 -7.86 5.55 -0.87
CA PRO A 50 -8.90 5.79 0.14
C PRO A 50 -8.37 5.65 1.57
N VAL A 51 -7.53 4.65 1.82
CA VAL A 51 -6.94 4.37 3.13
C VAL A 51 -5.81 5.35 3.45
N ILE A 52 -4.98 5.69 2.47
CA ILE A 52 -3.95 6.75 2.57
C ILE A 52 -4.59 8.07 2.99
N PHE A 53 -5.68 8.49 2.34
CA PHE A 53 -6.36 9.75 2.63
C PHE A 53 -6.94 9.76 4.05
N ALA A 54 -7.64 8.69 4.45
CA ALA A 54 -8.16 8.57 5.81
C ALA A 54 -7.06 8.65 6.87
N ALA A 55 -5.98 7.87 6.70
CA ALA A 55 -4.85 7.87 7.62
C ALA A 55 -4.17 9.24 7.70
N ARG A 56 -4.06 9.98 6.58
CA ARG A 56 -3.49 11.34 6.55
C ARG A 56 -4.34 12.38 7.26
N LEU A 57 -5.65 12.17 7.33
CA LEU A 57 -6.60 12.98 8.09
C LEU A 57 -6.65 12.59 9.58
N GLY A 58 -5.88 11.58 10.00
CA GLY A 58 -5.80 11.14 11.39
C GLY A 58 -6.85 10.10 11.78
N HIS A 59 -7.61 9.57 10.83
CA HIS A 59 -8.56 8.48 11.08
C HIS A 59 -7.83 7.15 11.25
N ASP A 60 -8.34 6.31 12.16
CA ASP A 60 -7.92 4.93 12.21
C ASP A 60 -8.59 4.16 11.07
N ILE A 61 -7.91 3.17 10.52
CA ILE A 61 -8.48 2.28 9.50
C ILE A 61 -9.78 1.59 9.94
N LYS A 62 -10.00 1.40 11.24
CA LYS A 62 -11.26 0.87 11.79
C LYS A 62 -12.43 1.80 11.51
N ASP A 63 -12.20 3.11 11.38
CA ASP A 63 -13.22 4.09 11.03
C ASP A 63 -13.73 3.86 9.59
N LEU A 64 -12.93 3.18 8.75
CA LEU A 64 -13.31 2.75 7.40
C LEU A 64 -14.02 1.38 7.38
N GLY A 65 -14.30 0.80 8.54
CA GLY A 65 -14.84 -0.57 8.65
C GLY A 65 -13.82 -1.68 8.37
N LEU A 66 -12.52 -1.35 8.30
CA LEU A 66 -11.46 -2.31 8.06
C LEU A 66 -10.93 -2.89 9.38
N THR A 67 -10.78 -4.21 9.43
CA THR A 67 -10.29 -4.92 10.63
C THR A 67 -8.77 -5.04 10.69
N GLN A 68 -8.09 -4.86 9.55
CA GLN A 68 -6.62 -4.92 9.43
C GLN A 68 -6.08 -3.70 8.69
N ARG A 69 -4.83 -3.32 8.98
CA ARG A 69 -4.08 -2.24 8.29
C ARG A 69 -3.55 -2.65 6.92
N THR A 70 -4.13 -3.69 6.34
CA THR A 70 -3.68 -4.27 5.07
C THR A 70 -4.68 -3.94 3.97
N VAL A 71 -4.15 -3.50 2.83
CA VAL A 71 -4.93 -3.16 1.65
C VAL A 71 -4.35 -3.92 0.46
N GLN A 72 -5.21 -4.59 -0.28
CA GLN A 72 -4.82 -5.37 -1.46
C GLN A 72 -4.61 -4.46 -2.68
N CYS A 73 -3.62 -4.76 -3.51
CA CYS A 73 -3.51 -4.15 -4.84
C CYS A 73 -4.70 -4.55 -5.73
N ILE A 74 -4.76 -3.99 -6.94
CA ILE A 74 -5.88 -4.25 -7.87
C ILE A 74 -5.86 -5.67 -8.46
N ASP A 75 -4.71 -6.35 -8.47
CA ASP A 75 -4.59 -7.70 -9.01
C ASP A 75 -5.11 -8.71 -7.96
N PRO A 76 -6.19 -9.44 -8.25
CA PRO A 76 -6.77 -10.43 -7.33
C PRO A 76 -5.89 -11.68 -7.18
N GLY A 77 -4.96 -11.92 -8.11
CA GLY A 77 -4.20 -13.17 -8.22
C GLY A 77 -5.03 -14.34 -8.77
N PRO A 78 -4.48 -15.57 -8.75
CA PRO A 78 -5.15 -16.75 -9.27
C PRO A 78 -6.45 -17.11 -8.51
N PRO A 79 -7.47 -17.63 -9.20
CA PRO A 79 -7.48 -18.02 -10.61
C PRO A 79 -7.77 -16.88 -11.60
N GLU A 80 -8.08 -15.67 -11.12
CA GLU A 80 -8.61 -14.60 -11.97
C GLU A 80 -7.53 -13.82 -12.73
N SER A 81 -6.28 -13.94 -12.29
CA SER A 81 -5.10 -13.51 -13.03
C SER A 81 -4.00 -14.57 -12.97
N SER A 82 -3.12 -14.57 -13.97
CA SER A 82 -1.86 -15.33 -13.94
C SER A 82 -0.78 -14.69 -13.07
N GLY A 83 -1.06 -13.51 -12.52
CA GLY A 83 -0.16 -12.77 -11.66
C GLY A 83 -0.27 -13.23 -10.22
N GLY A 84 -0.35 -12.25 -9.33
CA GLY A 84 -0.35 -12.45 -7.90
C GLY A 84 -0.91 -11.21 -7.22
N THR A 85 -1.09 -11.30 -5.91
CA THR A 85 -1.62 -10.18 -5.14
C THR A 85 -0.63 -9.70 -4.08
N VAL A 86 -0.61 -8.39 -3.87
CA VAL A 86 0.25 -7.75 -2.86
C VAL A 86 -0.64 -7.12 -1.81
N LEU A 87 -0.40 -7.47 -0.55
CA LEU A 87 -1.01 -6.81 0.61
C LEU A 87 -0.06 -5.75 1.14
N PHE A 88 -0.52 -4.50 1.16
CA PHE A 88 0.23 -3.37 1.67
C PHE A 88 -0.23 -2.99 3.07
N GLU A 89 0.70 -2.81 4.00
CA GLU A 89 0.43 -2.25 5.31
C GLU A 89 0.67 -0.75 5.33
N ILE A 90 -0.27 0.01 5.92
CA ILE A 90 -0.18 1.48 5.99
C ILE A 90 -0.03 1.94 7.45
N LYS A 91 1.03 2.70 7.74
CA LYS A 91 1.31 3.27 9.06
C LYS A 91 1.65 4.75 8.98
N ALA A 92 1.22 5.51 9.98
CA ALA A 92 1.71 6.87 10.17
C ALA A 92 3.16 6.84 10.69
N LEU A 93 4.00 7.70 10.12
CA LEU A 93 5.31 8.04 10.66
C LEU A 93 5.11 9.05 11.79
N LYS A 94 5.81 8.85 12.91
CA LYS A 94 5.81 9.78 14.04
C LYS A 94 6.53 11.07 13.69
#